data_AF-A0A378L8V4-F1
#
_entry.id   AF-A0A378L8V4-F1
#
_cell.length_a   1.000
_cell.length_b   1.000
_cell.length_c   1.000
_cell.angle_alpha   90.00
_cell.angle_beta   90.00
_cell.angle_gamma   90.00
#
_symmetry.space_group_name_H-M   'P 1'
#
loop_
_entity.id
_entity.type
_entity.pdbx_description
1 polymer ?
#
loop_
_entity_poly.entity_id
_entity_poly.type
_entity_poly.pdbx_seq_one_letter_code
_entity_poly.pdbx_strand_id
1 'polypeptide(L)'
;MPTSKEMLLHILNRAITAHKDKISPFQIECLDMFQKKINAIKVDETAEMDLQICNILLDKCFCDLEDMIPRERRIISLLNKPNLTDDEFYTKVSTIFNHEIKELNSFLKDTFYDQTFKNVKMILIDMKTELTRLKTGLEQQPHNEKTLSCYFS
;
A
#
# COMPACT_ATOMS: atom_id res chain seq x y z
N MET A 1 17.56 -11.70 13.43
CA MET A 1 16.87 -10.41 13.18
C MET A 1 15.75 -10.67 12.19
N PRO A 2 14.60 -9.98 12.28
CA PRO A 2 13.53 -10.14 11.30
C PRO A 2 14.03 -9.73 9.91
N THR A 3 13.57 -10.45 8.89
CA THR A 3 13.80 -10.08 7.48
C THR A 3 13.07 -8.79 7.14
N SER A 4 13.48 -8.09 6.08
CA SER A 4 12.80 -6.88 5.59
C SER A 4 11.32 -7.13 5.29
N LYS A 5 10.98 -8.33 4.80
CA LYS A 5 9.60 -8.77 4.58
C LYS A 5 8.82 -8.87 5.89
N GLU A 6 9.37 -9.54 6.89
CA GLU A 6 8.75 -9.67 8.22
C GLU A 6 8.59 -8.31 8.89
N MET A 7 9.59 -7.43 8.78
CA MET A 7 9.53 -6.09 9.33
C MET A 7 8.43 -5.26 8.66
N LEU A 8 8.34 -5.29 7.33
CA LEU A 8 7.30 -4.59 6.57
C LEU A 8 5.89 -5.09 6.95
N LEU A 9 5.70 -6.40 7.03
CA LEU A 9 4.41 -7.00 7.44
C LEU A 9 4.06 -6.66 8.89
N HIS A 10 5.04 -6.71 9.79
CA HIS A 10 4.85 -6.36 11.20
C HIS A 10 4.43 -4.89 11.36
N ILE A 11 5.08 -3.98 10.64
CA ILE A 11 4.76 -2.56 10.67
C ILE A 11 3.35 -2.30 10.13
N LEU A 12 2.97 -2.92 9.01
CA LEU A 12 1.60 -2.82 8.47
C LEU A 12 0.56 -3.36 9.47
N ASN A 13 0.78 -4.55 10.03
CA ASN A 13 -0.13 -5.14 11.01
C ASN A 13 -0.29 -4.27 12.27
N ARG A 14 0.82 -3.73 12.76
CA ARG A 14 0.81 -2.82 13.91
C ARG A 14 0.05 -1.55 13.60
N ALA A 15 0.22 -0.99 12.39
CA ALA A 15 -0.48 0.22 11.97
C ALA A 15 -2.00 -0.01 11.88
N ILE A 16 -2.43 -1.11 11.26
CA ILE A 16 -3.85 -1.52 11.21
C ILE A 16 -4.41 -1.67 12.63
N THR A 17 -3.72 -2.41 13.49
CA THR A 17 -4.18 -2.69 14.85
C THR A 17 -4.31 -1.42 15.69
N ALA A 18 -3.32 -0.51 15.61
CA ALA A 18 -3.31 0.74 16.36
C ALA A 18 -4.40 1.73 15.92
N HIS A 19 -4.90 1.60 14.68
CA HIS A 19 -5.86 2.53 14.09
C HIS A 19 -7.20 1.87 13.75
N LYS A 20 -7.44 0.63 14.20
CA LYS A 20 -8.60 -0.19 13.82
C LYS A 20 -9.94 0.51 13.98
N ASP A 21 -10.08 1.36 15.00
CA ASP A 21 -11.32 2.10 15.30
C ASP A 21 -11.42 3.45 14.56
N LYS A 22 -10.38 3.84 13.82
CA LYS A 22 -10.25 5.15 13.13
C LYS A 22 -10.19 5.03 11.61
N ILE A 23 -9.80 3.86 11.09
CA ILE A 23 -9.68 3.59 9.66
C ILE A 23 -10.97 3.00 9.13
N SER A 24 -11.35 3.38 7.91
CA SER A 24 -12.57 2.87 7.27
C SER A 24 -12.40 1.41 6.83
N PRO A 25 -13.51 0.69 6.58
CA PRO A 25 -13.47 -0.64 5.97
C PRO A 25 -12.70 -0.67 4.64
N PHE A 26 -12.85 0.37 3.80
CA PHE A 26 -12.11 0.50 2.54
C PHE A 26 -10.60 0.61 2.76
N GLN A 27 -10.17 1.43 3.73
CA GLN A 27 -8.76 1.57 4.08
C GLN A 27 -8.18 0.26 4.61
N ILE A 28 -8.93 -0.48 5.44
CA ILE A 28 -8.54 -1.82 5.91
C ILE A 28 -8.33 -2.77 4.73
N GLU A 29 -9.29 -2.83 3.80
CA GLU A 29 -9.22 -3.72 2.65
C GLU A 29 -8.02 -3.42 1.74
N CYS A 30 -7.68 -2.13 1.57
CA CYS A 30 -6.47 -1.70 0.87
C CYS A 30 -5.20 -2.20 1.57
N LEU A 31 -5.10 -2.04 2.90
CA LEU A 31 -3.94 -2.46 3.67
C LEU A 31 -3.79 -3.99 3.68
N ASP A 32 -4.89 -4.73 3.79
CA ASP A 32 -4.91 -6.19 3.66
C ASP A 32 -4.44 -6.63 2.27
N MET A 33 -4.86 -5.93 1.22
CA MET A 33 -4.40 -6.18 -0.14
C MET A 33 -2.88 -5.97 -0.25
N PHE A 34 -2.33 -4.89 0.31
CA PHE A 34 -0.88 -4.67 0.32
C PHE A 34 -0.14 -5.80 1.02
N GLN A 35 -0.62 -6.24 2.20
CA GLN A 35 -0.02 -7.37 2.93
C GLN A 35 -0.04 -8.66 2.11
N LYS A 36 -1.14 -8.96 1.42
CA LYS A 36 -1.24 -10.14 0.55
C LYS A 36 -0.21 -10.08 -0.59
N LYS A 37 -0.06 -8.92 -1.24
CA LYS A 37 0.92 -8.72 -2.32
C LYS A 37 2.36 -8.84 -1.80
N ILE A 38 2.67 -8.29 -0.62
CA ILE A 38 3.99 -8.44 0.02
C ILE A 38 4.27 -9.90 0.40
N ASN A 39 3.29 -10.61 0.97
CA ASN A 39 3.41 -12.02 1.29
C ASN A 39 3.69 -12.89 0.06
N ALA A 40 3.11 -12.54 -1.09
CA ALA A 40 3.28 -13.24 -2.36
C ALA A 40 4.65 -13.01 -3.04
N ILE A 41 5.47 -12.07 -2.56
CA ILE A 41 6.85 -11.90 -3.05
C ILE A 41 7.61 -13.20 -2.78
N LYS A 42 8.02 -13.86 -3.86
CA LYS A 42 8.78 -15.11 -3.84
C LYS A 42 10.14 -14.85 -3.21
N VAL A 43 10.52 -15.71 -2.27
CA VAL A 43 11.85 -15.71 -1.66
C VAL A 43 12.81 -16.30 -2.69
N ASP A 44 13.86 -15.55 -3.04
CA ASP A 44 14.99 -16.05 -3.81
C ASP A 44 16.18 -16.13 -2.85
N GLU A 45 16.31 -17.28 -2.19
CA GLU A 45 17.33 -17.53 -1.16
C GLU A 45 18.76 -17.43 -1.72
N THR A 46 18.94 -17.56 -3.03
CA THR A 46 20.23 -17.46 -3.70
C THR A 46 20.68 -16.04 -4.00
N ALA A 47 19.74 -15.12 -4.24
CA ALA A 47 20.04 -13.74 -4.64
C ALA A 47 19.62 -12.68 -3.62
N GLU A 48 18.93 -13.07 -2.53
CA GLU A 48 18.35 -12.17 -1.53
C GLU A 48 17.45 -11.07 -2.15
N MET A 49 16.94 -11.33 -3.35
CA MET A 49 16.24 -10.34 -4.17
C MET A 49 14.92 -9.94 -3.52
N ASP A 50 14.26 -10.85 -2.80
CA ASP A 50 13.06 -10.57 -2.03
C ASP A 50 13.32 -9.58 -0.89
N LEU A 51 14.49 -9.67 -0.24
CA LEU A 51 14.90 -8.72 0.81
C LEU A 51 15.09 -7.32 0.21
N GLN A 52 15.72 -7.22 -0.96
CA GLN A 52 15.92 -5.95 -1.66
C GLN A 52 14.59 -5.34 -2.12
N ILE A 53 13.70 -6.14 -2.70
CA ILE A 53 12.35 -5.71 -3.10
C ILE A 53 11.59 -5.19 -1.86
N CYS A 54 11.59 -5.96 -0.76
CA CYS A 54 10.90 -5.58 0.47
C CYS A 54 11.50 -4.32 1.10
N ASN A 55 12.84 -4.15 1.06
CA ASN A 55 13.50 -2.93 1.52
C ASN A 55 13.07 -1.70 0.72
N ILE A 56 13.03 -1.80 -0.62
CA ILE A 56 12.60 -0.68 -1.46
C ILE A 56 11.12 -0.36 -1.18
N LEU A 57 10.24 -1.35 -1.08
CA LEU A 57 8.84 -1.12 -0.74
C LEU A 57 8.71 -0.46 0.65
N LEU A 58 9.44 -0.97 1.64
CA LEU A 58 9.43 -0.47 3.01
C LEU A 58 9.88 0.99 3.07
N ASP A 59 11.01 1.34 2.44
CA ASP A 59 11.58 2.69 2.49
C ASP A 59 10.87 3.69 1.58
N LYS A 60 10.38 3.25 0.42
CA LYS A 60 9.83 4.17 -0.61
C LYS A 60 8.32 4.28 -0.60
N CYS A 61 7.59 3.29 -0.10
CA CYS A 61 6.12 3.33 -0.13
C CYS A 61 5.50 3.38 1.26
N PHE A 62 5.99 2.57 2.20
CA PHE A 62 5.26 2.30 3.44
C PHE A 62 5.76 3.09 4.64
N CYS A 63 7.07 3.19 4.84
CA CYS A 63 7.73 3.84 5.97
C CYS A 63 8.84 4.79 5.46
N ASP A 64 9.33 5.66 6.33
CA ASP A 64 10.70 6.17 6.20
C ASP A 64 11.56 5.37 7.17
N LEU A 65 12.59 4.70 6.65
CA LEU A 65 13.68 4.20 7.49
C LEU A 65 14.74 5.27 7.71
N GLU A 66 14.81 6.26 6.82
CA GLU A 66 15.69 7.42 6.88
C GLU A 66 14.82 8.69 7.01
N ASP A 67 14.83 9.34 8.18
CA ASP A 67 14.02 10.51 8.58
C ASP A 67 14.26 11.82 7.76
N MET A 68 14.37 11.77 6.43
CA MET A 68 14.65 12.94 5.59
C MET A 68 13.49 13.39 4.68
N ILE A 69 12.37 12.65 4.63
CA ILE A 69 11.24 12.96 3.74
C ILE A 69 9.99 13.38 4.56
N PRO A 70 9.17 14.34 4.09
CA PRO A 70 7.97 14.74 4.80
C PRO A 70 7.04 13.54 4.99
N ARG A 71 6.64 13.32 6.25
CA ARG A 71 5.80 12.18 6.69
C ARG A 71 4.68 11.84 5.70
N GLU A 72 4.07 12.83 5.05
CA GLU A 72 2.93 12.67 4.13
C GLU A 72 3.18 11.88 2.83
N ARG A 73 4.42 11.53 2.48
CA ARG A 73 4.74 10.74 1.27
C ARG A 73 4.66 9.22 1.45
N ARG A 74 4.22 8.72 2.62
CA ARG A 74 4.19 7.29 2.93
C ARG A 74 2.79 6.82 3.32
N ILE A 75 2.46 5.58 2.99
CA ILE A 75 1.12 5.03 3.21
C ILE A 75 0.76 5.00 4.70
N ILE A 76 1.71 4.63 5.58
CA ILE A 76 1.41 4.49 7.02
C ILE A 76 1.18 5.83 7.69
N SER A 77 1.81 6.91 7.23
CA SER A 77 1.57 8.23 7.81
C SER A 77 0.16 8.75 7.54
N LEU A 78 -0.47 8.30 6.45
CA LEU A 78 -1.85 8.64 6.12
C LEU A 78 -2.80 8.14 7.20
N LEU A 79 -2.50 7.00 7.83
CA LEU A 79 -3.33 6.43 8.90
C LEU A 79 -3.32 7.27 10.18
N ASN A 80 -2.29 8.11 10.36
CA ASN A 80 -2.22 9.04 11.49
C ASN A 80 -2.99 10.35 11.23
N LYS A 81 -3.48 10.60 10.00
CA LYS A 81 -4.19 11.83 9.66
C LYS A 81 -5.63 11.78 10.20
N PRO A 82 -6.04 12.74 11.05
CA PRO A 82 -7.42 12.80 11.51
C PRO A 82 -8.36 13.11 10.33
N ASN A 83 -9.52 12.46 10.32
CA ASN A 83 -10.60 12.68 9.34
C ASN A 83 -10.19 12.45 7.87
N LEU A 84 -9.20 11.59 7.60
CA LEU A 84 -8.82 11.24 6.23
C LEU A 84 -9.94 10.44 5.57
N THR A 85 -10.54 11.02 4.53
CA THR A 85 -11.60 10.35 3.76
C THR A 85 -11.03 9.25 2.86
N ASP A 86 -11.90 8.34 2.41
CA ASP A 86 -11.52 7.25 1.49
C ASP A 86 -11.01 7.78 0.15
N ASP A 87 -11.59 8.86 -0.37
CA ASP A 87 -11.16 9.52 -1.61
C ASP A 87 -9.77 10.16 -1.47
N GLU A 88 -9.52 10.83 -0.33
CA GLU A 88 -8.22 11.41 -0.03
C GLU A 88 -7.15 10.33 0.18
N PHE A 89 -7.49 9.25 0.90
CA PHE A 89 -6.63 8.10 1.07
C PHE A 89 -6.27 7.49 -0.29
N TYR A 90 -7.27 7.16 -1.11
CA TYR A 90 -7.08 6.61 -2.45
C TYR A 90 -6.18 7.50 -3.32
N THR A 91 -6.44 8.80 -3.34
CA THR A 91 -5.70 9.76 -4.16
C THR A 91 -4.24 9.87 -3.70
N LYS A 92 -4.00 9.94 -2.39
CA LYS A 92 -2.65 10.04 -1.83
C LYS A 92 -1.85 8.76 -2.05
N VAL A 93 -2.44 7.59 -1.81
CA VAL A 93 -1.78 6.30 -2.09
C VAL A 93 -1.47 6.15 -3.57
N SER A 94 -2.42 6.47 -4.45
CA SER A 94 -2.21 6.44 -5.91
C SER A 94 -1.08 7.38 -6.34
N THR A 95 -0.97 8.56 -5.70
CA THR A 95 0.11 9.52 -5.96
C THR A 95 1.46 8.96 -5.55
N ILE A 96 1.55 8.30 -4.38
CA ILE A 96 2.77 7.62 -3.91
C ILE A 96 3.21 6.58 -4.94
N PHE A 97 2.31 5.66 -5.34
CA PHE A 97 2.65 4.64 -6.34
C PHE A 97 3.07 5.23 -7.68
N ASN A 98 2.39 6.27 -8.17
CA ASN A 98 2.76 6.94 -9.41
C ASN A 98 4.15 7.58 -9.34
N HIS A 99 4.47 8.21 -8.22
CA HIS A 99 5.78 8.82 -8.00
C HIS A 99 6.88 7.75 -8.04
N GLU A 100 6.73 6.69 -7.26
CA GLU A 100 7.73 5.63 -7.16
C GLU A 100 7.89 4.85 -8.47
N ILE A 101 6.80 4.55 -9.19
CA ILE A 101 6.88 3.95 -10.53
C ILE A 101 7.65 4.86 -11.50
N LYS A 102 7.46 6.19 -11.42
CA LYS A 102 8.18 7.15 -12.25
C LYS A 102 9.66 7.21 -11.88
N GLU A 103 10.00 7.20 -10.60
CA GLU A 103 11.40 7.17 -10.15
C GLU A 103 12.10 5.88 -10.60
N LEU A 104 11.46 4.71 -10.43
CA LEU A 104 11.98 3.42 -10.91
C LEU A 104 12.25 3.41 -12.43
N ASN A 105 11.44 4.12 -13.23
CA ASN A 105 11.69 4.26 -14.67
C ASN A 105 12.92 5.12 -15.00
N SER A 106 13.34 6.00 -14.08
CA SER A 106 14.51 6.86 -14.29
C SER A 106 15.83 6.15 -14.00
N PHE A 107 15.81 5.10 -13.17
CA PHE A 107 16.97 4.26 -12.85
C PHE A 107 17.21 3.18 -13.92
N LEU A 108 17.63 3.59 -15.12
CA LEU A 108 18.07 2.65 -16.17
C LEU A 108 19.58 2.80 -16.39
N LYS A 109 20.40 1.88 -15.85
CA LYS A 109 21.76 1.58 -16.38
C LYS A 109 22.54 0.36 -15.85
N ASP A 110 22.11 -0.37 -14.80
CA ASP A 110 22.84 -1.57 -14.31
C ASP A 110 21.98 -2.85 -14.29
N THR A 111 22.51 -3.95 -14.85
CA THR A 111 21.77 -5.19 -15.16
C THR A 111 21.25 -5.99 -13.96
N PHE A 112 21.89 -5.91 -12.79
CA PHE A 112 21.40 -6.59 -11.58
C PHE A 112 20.31 -5.78 -10.87
N TYR A 113 20.53 -4.47 -10.71
CA TYR A 113 19.52 -3.54 -10.18
C TYR A 113 18.26 -3.49 -11.05
N ASP A 114 18.43 -3.70 -12.36
CA ASP A 114 17.34 -3.76 -13.33
C ASP A 114 16.28 -4.81 -12.96
N GLN A 115 16.68 -6.01 -12.51
CA GLN A 115 15.70 -7.05 -12.18
C GLN A 115 14.94 -6.76 -10.87
N THR A 116 15.64 -6.28 -9.83
CA THR A 116 15.02 -5.85 -8.57
C THR A 116 14.03 -4.70 -8.82
N PHE A 117 14.44 -3.66 -9.56
CA PHE A 117 13.56 -2.53 -9.88
C PHE A 117 12.39 -2.91 -10.77
N LYS A 118 12.58 -3.82 -11.75
CA LYS A 118 11.49 -4.39 -12.53
C LYS A 118 10.47 -5.10 -11.66
N ASN A 119 10.92 -5.93 -10.71
CA ASN A 119 10.04 -6.65 -9.81
C ASN A 119 9.26 -5.70 -8.88
N VAL A 120 9.93 -4.72 -8.26
CA VAL A 120 9.27 -3.68 -7.46
C VAL A 120 8.23 -2.95 -8.30
N LYS A 121 8.60 -2.49 -9.50
CA LYS A 121 7.68 -1.79 -10.40
C LYS A 121 6.46 -2.62 -10.75
N MET A 122 6.63 -3.90 -11.06
CA MET A 122 5.51 -4.81 -11.32
C MET A 122 4.56 -4.92 -10.11
N ILE A 123 5.12 -5.06 -8.91
CA ILE A 123 4.33 -5.12 -7.67
C ILE A 123 3.56 -3.81 -7.45
N LEU A 124 4.18 -2.65 -7.66
CA LEU A 124 3.51 -1.36 -7.51
C LEU A 124 2.40 -1.13 -8.54
N ILE A 125 2.60 -1.55 -9.80
CA ILE A 125 1.56 -1.48 -10.83
C ILE A 125 0.38 -2.38 -10.48
N ASP A 126 0.66 -3.59 -10.00
CA ASP A 126 -0.35 -4.56 -9.59
C ASP A 126 -1.15 -4.06 -8.36
N MET A 127 -0.47 -3.58 -7.31
CA MET A 127 -1.11 -2.94 -6.16
C MET A 127 -1.97 -1.73 -6.56
N LYS A 128 -1.49 -0.88 -7.46
CA LYS A 128 -2.26 0.28 -7.97
C LYS A 128 -3.51 -0.15 -8.74
N THR A 129 -3.40 -1.21 -9.55
CA THR A 129 -4.52 -1.75 -10.33
C THR A 129 -5.60 -2.28 -9.39
N GLU A 130 -5.21 -3.07 -8.38
CA GLU A 130 -6.14 -3.56 -7.36
C GLU A 130 -6.73 -2.44 -6.52
N LEU A 131 -5.94 -1.42 -6.15
CA LEU A 131 -6.44 -0.24 -5.45
C LEU A 131 -7.55 0.48 -6.24
N THR A 132 -7.37 0.61 -7.56
CA THR A 132 -8.37 1.19 -8.46
C THR A 132 -9.63 0.32 -8.49
N ARG A 133 -9.46 -1.01 -8.56
CA ARG A 133 -10.57 -1.97 -8.52
C ARG A 133 -11.39 -1.87 -7.23
N LEU A 134 -10.72 -1.79 -6.09
CA LEU A 134 -11.37 -1.61 -4.78
C LEU A 134 -12.14 -0.29 -4.73
N LYS A 135 -11.55 0.80 -5.24
CA LYS A 135 -12.21 2.11 -5.28
C LYS A 135 -13.47 2.10 -6.14
N THR A 136 -13.39 1.53 -7.34
CA THR A 136 -14.56 1.38 -8.22
C THR A 136 -15.63 0.49 -7.60
N GLY A 137 -15.23 -0.58 -6.89
CA GLY A 137 -16.17 -1.43 -6.15
C GLY A 137 -16.91 -0.67 -5.05
N LEU A 138 -16.22 0.20 -4.32
CA LEU A 138 -16.82 1.07 -3.29
C LEU A 138 -17.84 2.05 -3.90
N GLU A 139 -17.52 2.65 -5.04
CA GLU A 139 -18.41 3.60 -5.75
C GLU A 139 -19.65 2.91 -6.36
N GLN A 140 -19.54 1.62 -6.68
CA GLN A 140 -20.61 0.82 -7.26
C GLN A 140 -21.49 0.14 -6.21
N GLN A 141 -21.12 0.14 -4.92
CA GLN A 141 -22.03 -0.30 -3.86
C GLN A 141 -23.21 0.68 -3.78
N PRO A 142 -24.44 0.27 -4.15
CA PRO A 142 -25.59 1.16 -4.06
C PRO A 142 -25.80 1.53 -2.59
N HIS A 143 -26.22 2.78 -2.34
CA HIS A 143 -26.76 3.26 -1.06
C HIS A 143 -27.93 2.38 -0.59
N ASN A 144 -27.64 1.21 -0.04
CA ASN A 144 -28.63 0.28 0.48
C ASN A 144 -28.87 0.54 1.98
N GLU A 145 -29.15 1.79 2.35
CA GLU A 145 -29.62 2.18 3.69
C GLU A 145 -30.68 3.29 3.66
N LYS A 146 -31.55 3.32 2.64
CA LYS A 146 -32.79 4.14 2.67
C LYS A 146 -34.00 3.42 2.10
N THR A 147 -34.34 2.22 2.60
CA THR A 147 -35.71 1.71 2.42
C THR A 147 -36.10 0.71 3.52
N LEU A 148 -36.31 1.19 4.74
CA LEU A 148 -37.02 0.42 5.78
C LEU A 148 -37.83 1.36 6.72
N SER A 149 -38.52 2.35 6.14
CA SER A 149 -39.42 3.24 6.90
C SER A 149 -40.81 3.42 6.24
N CYS A 150 -41.27 2.49 5.41
CA CYS A 150 -42.60 2.56 4.80
C CYS A 150 -43.41 1.25 4.90
N TYR A 151 -43.31 0.52 6.03
CA TYR A 151 -44.17 -0.66 6.28
C TYR A 151 -44.90 -0.65 7.62
N PHE A 152 -45.09 0.52 8.23
CA PHE A 152 -46.06 0.69 9.31
C PHE A 152 -46.79 2.03 9.16
N SER A 153 -47.81 2.05 8.32
CA SER A 153 -48.94 2.99 8.37
C SER A 153 -50.16 2.31 7.79
#